data_AF-A0A7W7Y7N5-F1
#
_entry.id   AF-A0A7W7Y7N5-F1
#
_cell.length_a   1.000
_cell.length_b   1.000
_cell.length_c   1.000
_cell.angle_alpha   90.00
_cell.angle_beta   90.00
_cell.angle_gamma   90.00
#
_symmetry.space_group_name_H-M   'P 1'
#
loop_
_entity.id
_entity.type
_entity.pdbx_description
1 polymer ?
#
loop_
_entity_poly.entity_id
_entity_poly.type
_entity_poly.pdbx_seq_one_letter_code
_entity_poly.pdbx_strand_id
1 'polypeptide(L)'
;MMNRRAHHQPGGFTSVELLLVLALSAMILGGVVVTYGTIVRSQPSVSSIVSVPVGSQAMLNFYGTAGSSVNTGMAPQYGALSLAEELREQFLTDTISATAVFCLPRDGVNTYKPSMIAYDATQDAELDTPQKFRAHLIARASVSTTLYRDYRNPLNDNTAVPQNASIFVLGYSKYPGYLKVTALYDIDVMRFTAASQPNGIYASVKRYSDSGTATTTSTLSYTGGYDVFFPPSVPSPTSSSQWSGDGFVPLFVTFERSERLALRETPATIDRFKRAYERPFYFIWWPDPTARHLGAVANTFASSDPRQAYNHMAGRTAFMFTVPMFPAL
;
A
#
# COMPACT_ATOMS: atom_id res chain seq x y z
N MET A 1 -75.47 -34.03 -45.49
CA MET A 1 -74.56 -33.10 -44.79
C MET A 1 -73.24 -33.80 -44.57
N MET A 2 -72.19 -33.39 -45.29
CA MET A 2 -70.91 -34.09 -45.39
C MET A 2 -69.88 -33.40 -44.49
N ASN A 3 -69.62 -33.97 -43.31
CA ASN A 3 -68.55 -33.52 -42.41
C ASN A 3 -67.22 -34.14 -42.86
N ARG A 4 -66.40 -33.40 -43.61
CA ARG A 4 -64.99 -33.73 -43.83
C ARG A 4 -64.21 -33.44 -42.54
N ARG A 5 -63.85 -34.48 -41.78
CA ARG A 5 -62.74 -34.40 -40.83
C ARG A 5 -61.44 -34.50 -41.61
N ALA A 6 -60.67 -33.41 -41.65
CA ALA A 6 -59.28 -33.44 -42.09
C ALA A 6 -58.47 -34.24 -41.05
N HIS A 7 -57.96 -35.40 -41.44
CA HIS A 7 -56.96 -36.11 -40.65
C HIS A 7 -55.65 -35.32 -40.73
N HIS A 8 -55.20 -34.76 -39.61
CA HIS A 8 -53.83 -34.30 -39.45
C HIS A 8 -52.95 -35.56 -39.41
N GLN A 9 -52.16 -35.80 -40.45
CA GLN A 9 -51.08 -36.79 -40.39
C GLN A 9 -49.98 -36.22 -39.47
N PRO A 10 -49.50 -36.96 -38.47
CA PRO A 10 -48.28 -36.57 -37.75
C PRO A 10 -47.10 -36.76 -38.71
N GLY A 11 -46.69 -35.69 -39.39
CA GLY A 11 -45.53 -35.70 -40.27
C GLY A 11 -44.26 -35.98 -39.48
N GLY A 12 -43.51 -37.01 -39.87
CA GLY A 12 -42.16 -37.25 -39.35
C GLY A 12 -41.17 -36.24 -39.90
N PHE A 13 -40.17 -35.86 -39.11
CA PHE A 13 -39.11 -34.94 -39.52
C PHE A 13 -38.31 -35.51 -40.69
N THR A 14 -38.04 -34.68 -41.70
CA THR A 14 -37.16 -35.04 -42.81
C THR A 14 -35.70 -35.03 -42.36
N SER A 15 -34.86 -35.82 -43.02
CA SER A 15 -33.42 -35.91 -42.73
C SER A 15 -32.71 -34.55 -42.78
N VAL A 16 -33.18 -33.67 -43.67
CA VAL A 16 -32.66 -32.30 -43.83
C VAL A 16 -33.05 -31.42 -42.64
N GLU A 17 -34.28 -31.53 -42.14
CA GLU A 17 -34.71 -30.80 -40.94
C GLU A 17 -33.90 -31.23 -39.70
N LEU A 18 -33.64 -32.53 -39.54
CA LEU A 18 -32.80 -33.02 -38.44
C LEU A 18 -31.35 -32.52 -38.53
N LEU A 19 -30.76 -32.52 -39.73
CA LEU A 19 -29.42 -31.99 -39.97
C LEU A 19 -29.33 -30.49 -39.65
N LEU A 20 -30.36 -29.72 -40.04
CA LEU A 20 -30.42 -28.29 -39.83
C LEU A 20 -30.59 -27.95 -38.34
N VAL A 21 -31.41 -28.73 -37.61
CA VAL A 21 -31.55 -28.60 -36.14
C VAL A 21 -30.24 -28.93 -35.41
N LEU A 22 -29.52 -29.99 -35.82
CA LEU A 22 -28.24 -30.34 -35.22
C LEU A 22 -27.17 -29.28 -35.47
N ALA A 23 -27.09 -28.75 -36.69
CA ALA A 23 -26.15 -27.70 -37.05
C ALA A 23 -26.43 -26.40 -36.27
N LEU A 24 -27.69 -25.97 -36.19
CA LEU A 24 -28.08 -24.80 -35.39
C LEU A 24 -27.79 -25.01 -33.91
N SER A 25 -28.08 -26.20 -33.38
CA SER A 25 -27.81 -26.53 -31.97
C SER A 25 -26.31 -26.49 -31.64
N ALA A 26 -25.47 -27.02 -32.52
CA ALA A 26 -24.02 -26.99 -32.36
C ALA A 26 -23.46 -25.56 -32.39
N MET A 27 -23.95 -24.71 -33.30
CA MET A 27 -23.53 -23.31 -33.38
C MET A 27 -23.95 -22.51 -32.14
N ILE A 28 -25.18 -22.70 -31.65
CA ILE A 28 -25.68 -22.02 -30.46
C ILE A 28 -24.89 -22.47 -29.22
N LEU A 29 -24.72 -23.79 -29.02
CA LEU A 29 -23.96 -24.32 -27.89
C LEU A 29 -22.50 -23.90 -27.93
N GLY A 30 -21.85 -23.93 -29.10
CA GLY A 30 -20.47 -23.45 -29.26
C GLY A 30 -20.31 -21.97 -28.93
N GLY A 31 -21.22 -21.12 -29.41
CA GLY A 31 -21.24 -19.69 -29.11
C GLY A 31 -21.45 -19.41 -27.62
N VAL A 32 -22.37 -20.14 -26.97
CA VAL A 32 -22.64 -20.01 -25.53
C VAL A 32 -21.43 -20.44 -24.69
N VAL A 33 -20.75 -21.54 -25.02
CA VAL A 33 -19.57 -22.01 -24.27
C VAL A 33 -18.40 -21.04 -24.38
N VAL A 34 -18.13 -20.50 -25.57
CA VAL A 34 -17.06 -19.51 -25.77
C VAL A 34 -17.41 -18.20 -25.07
N THR A 35 -18.65 -17.73 -25.18
CA THR A 35 -19.11 -16.49 -24.53
C THR A 35 -19.11 -16.63 -23.03
N TYR A 36 -19.62 -17.74 -22.49
CA TYR A 36 -19.61 -18.05 -21.06
C TYR A 36 -18.17 -18.21 -20.55
N GLY A 37 -17.30 -18.91 -21.27
CA GLY A 37 -15.88 -19.01 -20.93
C GLY A 37 -15.17 -17.66 -20.95
N THR A 38 -15.55 -16.76 -21.85
CA THR A 38 -15.03 -15.39 -21.91
C THR A 38 -15.57 -14.55 -20.75
N ILE A 39 -16.87 -14.64 -20.43
CA ILE A 39 -17.50 -13.94 -19.31
C ILE A 39 -16.92 -14.42 -17.98
N VAL A 40 -16.80 -15.73 -17.74
CA VAL A 40 -16.25 -16.28 -16.50
C VAL A 40 -14.76 -15.93 -16.33
N ARG A 41 -13.99 -15.87 -17.42
CA ARG A 41 -12.58 -15.43 -17.37
C ARG A 41 -12.40 -13.91 -17.30
N SER A 42 -13.40 -13.13 -17.72
CA SER A 42 -13.37 -11.67 -17.69
C SER A 42 -14.09 -11.07 -16.47
N GLN A 43 -14.89 -11.87 -15.76
CA GLN A 43 -15.40 -11.49 -14.46
C GLN A 43 -14.20 -11.37 -13.51
N PRO A 44 -13.94 -10.18 -12.93
CA PRO A 44 -13.01 -10.08 -11.83
C PRO A 44 -13.53 -11.02 -10.75
N SER A 45 -12.74 -12.02 -10.37
CA SER A 45 -13.12 -12.98 -9.33
C SER A 45 -13.55 -12.22 -8.09
N VAL A 46 -14.84 -12.29 -7.79
CA VAL A 46 -15.44 -11.59 -6.65
C VAL A 46 -14.84 -12.22 -5.38
N SER A 47 -13.90 -11.51 -4.77
CA SER A 47 -13.31 -11.79 -3.44
C SER A 47 -12.78 -13.22 -3.24
N SER A 48 -11.69 -13.59 -3.91
CA SER A 48 -10.90 -14.74 -3.45
C SER A 48 -10.04 -14.34 -2.25
N ILE A 49 -10.22 -15.04 -1.13
CA ILE A 49 -9.32 -14.92 0.03
C ILE A 49 -8.06 -15.72 -0.27
N VAL A 50 -6.90 -15.10 -0.05
CA VAL A 50 -5.58 -15.70 -0.17
C VAL A 50 -4.97 -15.81 1.22
N SER A 51 -4.47 -16.99 1.56
CA SER A 51 -3.68 -17.18 2.78
C SER A 51 -2.24 -16.78 2.51
N VAL A 52 -1.80 -15.69 3.13
CA VAL A 52 -0.47 -15.10 2.95
C VAL A 52 0.41 -15.46 4.15
N PRO A 53 1.52 -16.19 3.95
CA PRO A 53 2.40 -16.59 5.03
C PRO A 53 3.38 -15.46 5.40
N VAL A 54 2.88 -14.43 6.09
CA VAL A 54 3.69 -13.25 6.51
C VAL A 54 4.78 -13.58 7.53
N GLY A 55 4.69 -14.73 8.20
CA GLY A 55 5.65 -15.18 9.22
C GLY A 55 5.31 -14.70 10.64
N SER A 56 5.84 -15.40 11.64
CA SER A 56 5.46 -15.19 13.05
C SER A 56 5.88 -13.84 13.62
N GLN A 57 7.06 -13.36 13.25
CA GLN A 57 7.54 -12.05 13.67
C GLN A 57 6.69 -10.92 13.08
N ALA A 58 6.26 -11.06 11.82
CA ALA A 58 5.38 -10.07 11.19
C ALA A 58 4.00 -10.07 11.84
N MET A 59 3.40 -11.25 12.04
CA MET A 59 2.09 -11.38 12.70
C MET A 59 2.04 -10.72 14.08
N LEU A 60 3.04 -11.00 14.92
CA LEU A 60 3.10 -10.45 16.26
C LEU A 60 3.24 -8.92 16.22
N ASN A 61 4.06 -8.39 15.33
CA ASN A 61 4.27 -6.95 15.22
C ASN A 61 3.11 -6.21 14.53
N PHE A 62 2.41 -6.86 13.59
CA PHE A 62 1.31 -6.26 12.85
C PHE A 62 0.04 -6.20 13.68
N TYR A 63 -0.29 -7.27 14.40
CA TYR A 63 -1.59 -7.43 15.06
C TYR A 63 -1.52 -7.82 16.54
N GLY A 64 -0.32 -7.94 17.11
CA GLY A 64 -0.16 -8.40 18.51
C GLY A 64 -0.60 -9.85 18.74
N THR A 65 -0.76 -10.63 17.68
CA THR A 65 -1.34 -11.99 17.74
C THR A 65 -0.31 -13.05 17.37
N ALA A 66 -0.37 -14.20 18.05
CA ALA A 66 0.42 -15.37 17.68
C ALA A 66 -0.17 -16.05 16.42
N GLY A 67 0.66 -16.24 15.41
CA GLY A 67 0.30 -16.87 14.13
C GLY A 67 1.43 -16.70 13.13
N SER A 68 1.29 -17.19 11.90
CA SER A 68 2.29 -16.99 10.84
C SER A 68 1.70 -16.66 9.47
N SER A 69 0.37 -16.51 9.39
CA SER A 69 -0.35 -16.26 8.14
C SER A 69 -1.54 -15.34 8.35
N VAL A 70 -1.85 -14.53 7.34
CA VAL A 70 -3.03 -13.66 7.27
C VAL A 70 -3.90 -14.14 6.12
N ASN A 71 -5.20 -14.27 6.35
CA ASN A 71 -6.17 -14.46 5.28
C ASN A 71 -6.64 -13.07 4.82
N THR A 72 -6.24 -12.67 3.61
CA THR A 72 -6.56 -11.36 3.04
C THR A 72 -7.31 -11.55 1.72
N GLY A 73 -8.14 -10.61 1.33
CA GLY A 73 -8.73 -10.65 -0.01
C GLY A 73 -7.70 -10.28 -1.07
N MET A 74 -7.91 -10.82 -2.26
CA MET A 74 -7.13 -10.49 -3.45
C MET A 74 -7.69 -9.24 -4.12
N ALA A 75 -6.81 -8.35 -4.57
CA ALA A 75 -7.18 -7.16 -5.31
C ALA A 75 -7.74 -7.52 -6.70
N PRO A 76 -8.73 -6.78 -7.23
CA PRO A 76 -9.42 -5.65 -6.61
C PRO A 76 -10.40 -6.08 -5.51
N GLN A 77 -10.40 -5.38 -4.36
CA GLN A 77 -11.22 -5.72 -3.20
C GLN A 77 -11.94 -4.48 -2.61
N TYR A 78 -13.25 -4.38 -2.85
CA TYR A 78 -14.08 -3.25 -2.39
C TYR A 78 -14.32 -3.21 -0.87
N GLY A 79 -14.28 -4.36 -0.18
CA GLY A 79 -14.34 -4.39 1.28
C GLY A 79 -13.11 -3.74 1.93
N ALA A 80 -11.92 -4.02 1.37
CA ALA A 80 -10.68 -3.37 1.81
C ALA A 80 -10.65 -1.89 1.41
N LEU A 81 -11.28 -1.49 0.29
CA LEU A 81 -11.46 -0.08 -0.06
C LEU A 81 -12.25 0.67 1.03
N SER A 82 -13.34 0.10 1.53
CA SER A 82 -14.12 0.74 2.61
C SER A 82 -13.27 0.99 3.86
N LEU A 83 -12.44 0.04 4.25
CA LEU A 83 -11.52 0.17 5.37
C LEU A 83 -10.41 1.20 5.08
N ALA A 84 -9.93 1.26 3.84
CA ALA A 84 -8.93 2.24 3.41
C ALA A 84 -9.48 3.67 3.44
N GLU A 85 -10.74 3.89 3.08
CA GLU A 85 -11.42 5.19 3.17
C GLU A 85 -11.63 5.63 4.62
N GLU A 86 -12.09 4.73 5.50
CA GLU A 86 -12.21 5.01 6.93
C GLU A 86 -10.84 5.36 7.54
N LEU A 87 -9.81 4.59 7.20
CA LEU A 87 -8.45 4.85 7.66
C LEU A 87 -7.90 6.17 7.11
N ARG A 88 -8.23 6.53 5.86
CA ARG A 88 -7.86 7.80 5.25
C ARG A 88 -8.45 8.97 6.04
N GLU A 89 -9.73 8.91 6.38
CA GLU A 89 -10.39 9.94 7.18
C GLU A 89 -9.73 10.07 8.55
N GLN A 90 -9.48 8.95 9.22
CA GLN A 90 -8.77 8.94 10.50
C GLN A 90 -7.36 9.53 10.40
N PHE A 91 -6.62 9.22 9.33
CA PHE A 91 -5.28 9.76 9.09
C PHE A 91 -5.28 11.26 8.89
N LEU A 92 -6.26 11.79 8.15
CA LEU A 92 -6.41 13.24 7.97
C LEU A 92 -6.75 13.92 9.31
N THR A 93 -7.65 13.34 10.11
CA THR A 93 -7.99 13.87 11.45
C THR A 93 -6.78 13.86 12.40
N ASP A 94 -6.05 12.75 12.44
CA ASP A 94 -4.83 12.64 13.26
C ASP A 94 -3.78 13.65 12.81
N THR A 95 -3.60 13.82 11.50
CA THR A 95 -2.64 14.77 10.93
C THR A 95 -3.01 16.22 11.23
N ILE A 96 -4.28 16.61 11.09
CA ILE A 96 -4.73 17.99 11.36
C ILE A 96 -4.51 18.37 12.83
N SER A 97 -4.71 17.44 13.75
CA SER A 97 -4.49 17.65 15.18
C SER A 97 -3.04 17.48 15.63
N ALA A 98 -2.14 17.12 14.71
CA ALA A 98 -0.74 16.86 15.02
C ALA A 98 0.08 18.14 15.16
N THR A 99 1.06 18.06 16.05
CA THR A 99 2.12 19.07 16.18
C THR A 99 3.21 18.86 15.13
N ALA A 100 3.56 17.60 14.85
CA ALA A 100 4.53 17.23 13.85
C ALA A 100 4.21 15.85 13.26
N VAL A 101 4.60 15.63 12.01
CA VAL A 101 4.49 14.36 11.30
C VAL A 101 5.85 13.97 10.72
N PHE A 102 6.32 12.77 11.03
CA PHE A 102 7.58 12.25 10.51
C PHE A 102 7.38 10.93 9.76
N CYS A 103 7.74 10.92 8.48
CA CYS A 103 7.77 9.71 7.67
C CYS A 103 9.17 9.12 7.69
N LEU A 104 9.31 7.89 8.18
CA LEU A 104 10.57 7.16 8.24
C LEU A 104 10.50 5.93 7.34
N PRO A 105 11.43 5.75 6.39
CA PRO A 105 11.50 4.53 5.60
C PRO A 105 12.11 3.42 6.46
N ARG A 106 11.72 2.18 6.20
CA ARG A 106 12.20 1.03 6.98
C ARG A 106 12.40 -0.20 6.12
N ASP A 107 13.29 -1.06 6.59
CA ASP A 107 13.42 -2.41 6.09
C ASP A 107 12.78 -3.38 7.07
N GLY A 108 12.01 -4.32 6.54
CA GLY A 108 11.33 -5.30 7.37
C GLY A 108 10.25 -4.67 8.24
N VAL A 109 9.99 -5.31 9.38
CA VAL A 109 8.81 -5.05 10.21
C VAL A 109 9.13 -4.06 11.33
N ASN A 110 8.22 -3.11 11.59
CA ASN A 110 8.38 -2.14 12.66
C ASN A 110 8.21 -2.81 14.05
N THR A 111 9.27 -2.79 14.86
CA THR A 111 9.30 -3.30 16.25
C THR A 111 9.21 -2.19 17.29
N TYR A 112 9.21 -0.92 16.86
CA TYR A 112 9.21 0.23 17.75
C TYR A 112 7.95 1.07 17.55
N LYS A 113 6.99 0.92 18.49
CA LYS A 113 5.70 1.63 18.46
C LYS A 113 5.42 2.33 19.79
N PRO A 114 6.24 3.32 20.19
CA PRO A 114 6.08 3.98 21.49
C PRO A 114 4.84 4.86 21.52
N SER A 115 4.20 4.99 22.68
CA SER A 115 3.18 6.01 22.93
C SER A 115 3.79 7.35 23.37
N MET A 116 5.05 7.36 23.81
CA MET A 116 5.81 8.55 24.21
C MET A 116 7.29 8.39 23.84
N ILE A 117 7.92 9.48 23.40
CA ILE A 117 9.35 9.53 23.05
C ILE A 117 10.03 10.51 24.00
N ALA A 118 11.11 10.11 24.66
CA ALA A 118 11.86 11.02 25.54
C ALA A 118 12.45 12.19 24.73
N TYR A 119 12.34 13.41 25.26
CA TYR A 119 12.87 14.62 24.65
C TYR A 119 13.17 15.68 25.72
N ASP A 120 14.40 16.16 25.75
CA ASP A 120 14.87 17.23 26.64
C ASP A 120 15.39 18.39 25.80
N ALA A 121 14.69 19.54 25.82
CA ALA A 121 15.06 20.71 25.04
C ALA A 121 16.43 21.32 25.41
N THR A 122 17.03 20.94 26.54
CA THR A 122 18.35 21.40 26.96
C THR A 122 19.49 20.52 26.45
N GLN A 123 19.20 19.27 26.09
CA GLN A 123 20.19 18.27 25.66
C GLN A 123 19.99 17.85 24.19
N ASP A 124 18.72 17.74 23.78
CA ASP A 124 18.32 17.23 22.48
C ASP A 124 18.19 18.40 21.49
N ALA A 125 18.62 18.16 20.25
CA ALA A 125 18.54 19.14 19.17
C ALA A 125 17.11 19.27 18.63
N GLU A 126 16.83 20.39 17.96
CA GLU A 126 15.56 20.61 17.24
C GLU A 126 15.25 19.46 16.27
N LEU A 127 14.05 18.88 16.38
CA LEU A 127 13.55 17.83 15.51
C LEU A 127 12.79 18.44 14.33
N ASP A 128 13.53 19.06 13.40
CA ASP A 128 12.96 19.82 12.29
C ASP A 128 12.94 19.07 10.94
N THR A 129 13.53 17.88 10.90
CA THR A 129 13.66 17.04 9.70
C THR A 129 13.48 15.57 10.08
N PRO A 130 13.06 14.72 9.12
CA PRO A 130 12.96 13.28 9.39
C PRO A 130 14.31 12.67 9.79
N GLN A 131 15.44 13.26 9.36
CA GLN A 131 16.77 12.72 9.67
C GLN A 131 17.14 12.96 11.12
N LYS A 132 16.91 14.18 11.60
CA LYS A 132 17.13 14.50 13.01
C LYS A 132 16.18 13.71 13.89
N PHE A 133 14.91 13.57 13.48
CA PHE A 133 13.96 12.72 14.18
C PHE A 133 14.44 11.25 14.25
N ARG A 134 14.89 10.67 13.13
CA ARG A 134 15.49 9.33 13.10
C ARG A 134 16.71 9.21 14.02
N ALA A 135 17.65 10.15 13.94
CA ALA A 135 18.86 10.14 14.76
C ALA A 135 18.51 10.24 16.26
N HIS A 136 17.50 11.03 16.60
CA HIS A 136 16.95 11.14 17.95
C HIS A 136 16.39 9.81 18.46
N LEU A 137 15.58 9.11 17.65
CA LEU A 137 15.05 7.79 18.01
C LEU A 137 16.17 6.77 18.29
N ILE A 138 17.22 6.78 17.47
CA ILE A 138 18.38 5.89 17.65
C ILE A 138 19.11 6.24 18.96
N ALA A 139 19.39 7.53 19.19
CA ALA A 139 20.17 7.98 20.33
C ALA A 139 19.44 7.83 21.68
N ARG A 140 18.15 8.18 21.72
CA ARG A 140 17.39 8.29 22.98
C ARG A 140 16.48 7.11 23.25
N ALA A 141 15.95 6.45 22.21
CA ALA A 141 15.05 5.31 22.37
C ALA A 141 15.73 3.95 22.14
N SER A 142 17.06 3.94 21.92
CA SER A 142 17.86 2.72 21.68
C SER A 142 17.28 1.86 20.54
N VAL A 143 16.63 2.49 19.57
CA VAL A 143 16.12 1.83 18.38
C VAL A 143 17.30 1.36 17.54
N SER A 144 17.23 0.14 17.00
CA SER A 144 18.26 -0.35 16.10
C SER A 144 18.51 0.64 14.96
N THR A 145 19.79 0.94 14.70
CA THR A 145 20.22 1.83 13.61
C THR A 145 19.75 1.35 12.24
N THR A 146 19.41 0.06 12.12
CA THR A 146 18.93 -0.59 10.90
C THR A 146 17.41 -0.60 10.74
N LEU A 147 16.64 -0.28 11.80
CA LEU A 147 15.17 -0.34 11.72
C LEU A 147 14.65 0.73 10.75
N TYR A 148 15.03 1.97 10.97
CA TYR A 148 14.73 3.08 10.07
C TYR A 148 15.94 3.38 9.21
N ARG A 149 15.72 3.48 7.91
CA ARG A 149 16.72 3.89 6.93
C ARG A 149 16.81 5.41 6.86
N ASP A 150 17.95 5.89 6.37
CA ASP A 150 18.01 7.26 5.91
C ASP A 150 17.04 7.41 4.73
N TYR A 151 16.24 8.48 4.71
CA TYR A 151 15.30 8.77 3.61
C TYR A 151 15.97 9.53 2.46
N ARG A 152 17.22 9.96 2.64
CA ARG A 152 17.91 10.83 1.68
C ARG A 152 18.31 10.05 0.44
N ASN A 153 17.48 10.22 -0.60
CA ASN A 153 17.77 9.97 -2.02
C ASN A 153 17.98 8.51 -2.47
N PRO A 154 17.01 7.60 -2.26
CA PRO A 154 17.17 6.19 -2.57
C PRO A 154 17.20 5.86 -4.09
N LEU A 155 17.03 6.83 -4.98
CA LEU A 155 17.01 6.61 -6.44
C LEU A 155 18.31 7.02 -7.15
N ASN A 156 19.18 7.79 -6.48
CA ASN A 156 20.36 8.41 -7.12
C ASN A 156 21.70 7.91 -6.57
N ASP A 157 21.68 7.06 -5.54
CA ASP A 157 22.86 6.52 -4.88
C ASP A 157 23.05 5.00 -5.11
N ASN A 158 22.29 4.42 -6.05
CA ASN A 158 22.22 2.97 -6.30
C ASN A 158 21.84 2.12 -5.07
N THR A 159 21.29 2.73 -4.02
CA THR A 159 20.74 1.96 -2.89
C THR A 159 19.33 1.50 -3.20
N ALA A 160 18.93 0.35 -2.66
CA ALA A 160 17.57 -0.14 -2.87
C ALA A 160 16.56 0.76 -2.15
N VAL A 161 15.52 1.21 -2.87
CA VAL A 161 14.42 1.99 -2.27
C VAL A 161 13.73 1.13 -1.20
N PRO A 162 13.64 1.61 0.05
CA PRO A 162 12.94 0.90 1.11
C PRO A 162 11.48 0.63 0.73
N GLN A 163 11.03 -0.60 0.94
CA GLN A 163 9.68 -1.06 0.54
C GLN A 163 8.61 -0.70 1.56
N ASN A 164 9.00 -0.42 2.79
CA ASN A 164 8.10 -0.18 3.92
C ASN A 164 8.34 1.21 4.50
N ALA A 165 7.32 1.75 5.17
CA ALA A 165 7.40 3.05 5.84
C ALA A 165 6.62 3.05 7.16
N SER A 166 7.02 3.95 8.06
CA SER A 166 6.30 4.28 9.29
C SER A 166 6.09 5.80 9.34
N ILE A 167 4.88 6.21 9.66
CA ILE A 167 4.49 7.61 9.81
C ILE A 167 4.17 7.85 11.27
N PHE A 168 4.98 8.67 11.92
CA PHE A 168 4.79 9.11 13.29
C PHE A 168 3.95 10.37 13.30
N VAL A 169 2.84 10.34 14.03
CA VAL A 169 2.01 11.52 14.29
C VAL A 169 2.24 11.93 15.73
N LEU A 170 2.81 13.11 15.92
CA LEU A 170 3.19 13.62 17.23
C LEU A 170 2.20 14.67 17.74
N GLY A 171 2.00 14.68 19.05
CA GLY A 171 1.20 15.67 19.76
C GLY A 171 1.92 16.22 20.98
N TYR A 172 1.31 17.23 21.59
CA TYR A 172 1.77 17.75 22.88
C TYR A 172 1.68 16.67 23.95
N SER A 173 2.73 16.57 24.76
CA SER A 173 2.75 15.74 25.96
C SER A 173 2.39 16.58 27.19
N LYS A 174 1.58 16.02 28.07
CA LYS A 174 1.37 16.59 29.43
C LYS A 174 2.54 16.27 30.38
N TYR A 175 3.43 15.35 29.99
CA TYR A 175 4.56 14.92 30.81
C TYR A 175 5.83 15.65 30.40
N PRO A 176 6.50 16.35 31.32
CA PRO A 176 7.80 16.97 31.06
C PRO A 176 8.81 15.94 30.59
N GLY A 177 9.64 16.30 29.62
CA GLY A 177 10.70 15.42 29.11
C GLY A 177 10.24 14.39 28.07
N TYR A 178 9.01 14.49 27.56
CA TYR A 178 8.46 13.55 26.57
C TYR A 178 7.68 14.27 25.46
N LEU A 179 7.71 13.69 24.26
CA LEU A 179 6.80 13.96 23.15
C LEU A 179 5.74 12.86 23.11
N LYS A 180 4.47 13.21 22.87
CA LYS A 180 3.40 12.21 22.73
C LYS A 180 3.36 11.73 21.29
N VAL A 181 3.32 10.41 21.10
CA VAL A 181 2.92 9.82 19.81
C VAL A 181 1.42 9.57 19.89
N THR A 182 0.63 10.33 19.12
CA THR A 182 -0.83 10.22 19.13
C THR A 182 -1.28 9.03 18.31
N ALA A 183 -0.64 8.84 17.15
CA ALA A 183 -0.83 7.70 16.28
C ALA A 183 0.47 7.35 15.54
N LEU A 184 0.58 6.10 15.15
CA LEU A 184 1.62 5.60 14.27
C LEU A 184 0.96 4.82 13.14
N TYR A 185 1.33 5.11 11.90
CA TYR A 185 0.86 4.37 10.73
C TYR A 185 2.01 3.58 10.12
N ASP A 186 1.86 2.27 9.99
CA ASP A 186 2.81 1.43 9.27
C ASP A 186 2.25 1.06 7.90
N ILE A 187 3.04 1.28 6.86
CA ILE A 187 2.76 0.81 5.50
C ILE A 187 3.74 -0.32 5.20
N ASP A 188 3.23 -1.54 5.03
CA ASP A 188 4.03 -2.73 4.70
C ASP A 188 3.73 -3.21 3.30
N VAL A 189 4.77 -3.49 2.52
CA VAL A 189 4.73 -4.11 1.20
C VAL A 189 5.66 -5.32 1.22
N MET A 190 5.09 -6.52 1.11
CA MET A 190 5.83 -7.79 1.16
C MET A 190 5.63 -8.57 -0.14
N ARG A 191 6.73 -8.82 -0.85
CA ARG A 191 6.73 -9.61 -2.08
C ARG A 191 6.93 -11.10 -1.78
N PHE A 192 6.09 -11.94 -2.37
CA PHE A 192 6.14 -13.39 -2.24
C PHE A 192 6.46 -14.03 -3.60
N THR A 193 7.55 -14.78 -3.66
CA THR A 193 8.07 -15.40 -4.90
C THR A 193 8.50 -16.86 -4.72
N ALA A 194 8.43 -17.40 -3.50
CA ALA A 194 8.84 -18.76 -3.22
C ALA A 194 7.79 -19.78 -3.73
N ALA A 195 8.25 -20.96 -4.15
CA ALA A 195 7.39 -22.01 -4.71
C ALA A 195 6.25 -22.48 -3.78
N SER A 196 6.43 -22.33 -2.47
CA SER A 196 5.45 -22.71 -1.44
C SER A 196 4.58 -21.54 -0.96
N GLN A 197 4.62 -20.40 -1.65
CA GLN A 197 3.91 -19.17 -1.28
C GLN A 197 3.08 -18.67 -2.46
N PRO A 198 1.98 -17.93 -2.22
CA PRO A 198 1.24 -17.30 -3.30
C PRO A 198 2.14 -16.27 -4.00
N ASN A 199 2.30 -16.39 -5.32
CA ASN A 199 3.01 -15.37 -6.10
C ASN A 199 2.21 -14.06 -6.04
N GLY A 200 2.86 -12.97 -5.63
CA GLY A 200 2.25 -11.64 -5.57
C GLY A 200 2.81 -10.76 -4.48
N ILE A 201 2.08 -9.70 -4.15
CA ILE A 201 2.49 -8.68 -3.19
C ILE A 201 1.39 -8.50 -2.16
N TYR A 202 1.68 -8.79 -0.91
CA TYR A 202 0.85 -8.36 0.20
C TYR A 202 1.16 -6.91 0.53
N ALA A 203 0.14 -6.08 0.62
CA ALA A 203 0.27 -4.71 1.09
C ALA A 203 -0.71 -4.44 2.22
N SER A 204 -0.30 -3.61 3.16
CA SER A 204 -1.14 -3.23 4.30
C SER A 204 -0.82 -1.84 4.80
N VAL A 205 -1.84 -1.17 5.31
CA VAL A 205 -1.70 0.08 6.05
C VAL A 205 -2.38 -0.10 7.39
N LYS A 206 -1.63 0.08 8.47
CA LYS A 206 -2.08 -0.19 9.84
C LYS A 206 -1.87 1.02 10.71
N ARG A 207 -2.87 1.36 11.51
CA ARG A 207 -2.84 2.42 12.52
C ARG A 207 -2.72 1.83 13.91
N TYR A 208 -1.76 2.35 14.65
CA TYR A 208 -1.57 2.08 16.06
C TYR A 208 -1.81 3.35 16.84
N SER A 209 -2.61 3.26 17.89
CA SER A 209 -2.81 4.36 18.82
C SER A 209 -2.95 3.85 20.24
N ASP A 210 -2.92 4.79 21.17
CA ASP A 210 -3.20 4.53 22.57
C ASP A 210 -4.70 4.20 22.74
N SER A 211 -5.06 3.39 23.73
CA SER A 211 -6.45 3.16 24.14
C SER A 211 -7.03 4.32 24.96
N GLY A 212 -6.33 5.45 25.04
CA GLY A 212 -6.76 6.67 25.74
C GLY A 212 -6.48 6.67 27.25
N THR A 213 -5.87 5.61 27.80
CA THR A 213 -5.68 5.42 29.24
C THR A 213 -4.22 5.28 29.66
N ALA A 214 -3.25 5.21 28.73
CA ALA A 214 -1.85 5.04 29.13
C ALA A 214 -1.30 6.32 29.77
N THR A 215 -1.02 6.22 31.07
CA THR A 215 -0.40 7.25 31.91
C THR A 215 1.12 7.09 32.02
N THR A 216 1.69 6.09 31.35
CA THR A 216 3.12 5.74 31.34
C THR A 216 3.59 5.44 29.91
N THR A 217 4.90 5.29 29.72
CA THR A 217 5.48 4.81 28.47
C THR A 217 4.92 3.42 28.15
N SER A 218 4.08 3.35 27.13
CA SER A 218 3.43 2.12 26.65
C SER A 218 3.72 1.91 25.18
N THR A 219 3.52 0.68 24.70
CA THR A 219 3.52 0.41 23.26
C THR A 219 2.12 0.68 22.72
N LEU A 220 2.03 1.39 21.59
CA LEU A 220 0.78 1.62 20.88
C LEU A 220 0.21 0.28 20.39
N SER A 221 -1.10 0.14 20.49
CA SER A 221 -1.81 -1.07 20.09
C SER A 221 -2.41 -0.90 18.71
N TYR A 222 -2.55 -2.01 17.97
CA TYR A 222 -3.26 -2.01 16.69
C TYR A 222 -4.71 -1.55 16.91
N THR A 223 -5.16 -0.57 16.13
CA THR A 223 -6.50 0.03 16.27
C THR A 223 -7.34 -0.05 15.01
N GLY A 224 -6.72 -0.19 13.85
CA GLY A 224 -7.42 -0.28 12.58
C GLY A 224 -6.43 -0.33 11.43
N GLY A 225 -6.92 -0.69 10.26
CA GLY A 225 -6.10 -0.87 9.08
C GLY A 225 -6.82 -1.63 7.99
N TYR A 226 -6.14 -1.77 6.85
CA TYR A 226 -6.57 -2.65 5.78
C TYR A 226 -5.39 -3.43 5.23
N ASP A 227 -5.73 -4.60 4.69
CA ASP A 227 -4.81 -5.54 4.07
C ASP A 227 -5.36 -5.93 2.71
N VAL A 228 -4.47 -6.10 1.73
CA VAL A 228 -4.85 -6.55 0.39
C VAL A 228 -3.70 -7.33 -0.24
N PHE A 229 -4.02 -8.38 -0.99
CA PHE A 229 -3.04 -9.13 -1.78
C PHE A 229 -3.18 -8.80 -3.25
N PHE A 230 -2.11 -8.25 -3.85
CA PHE A 230 -2.05 -7.96 -5.27
C PHE A 230 -1.44 -9.15 -6.02
N PRO A 231 -2.18 -9.74 -6.98
CA PRO A 231 -1.60 -10.73 -7.87
C PRO A 231 -0.52 -10.10 -8.76
N PRO A 232 0.39 -10.91 -9.33
CA PRO A 232 1.39 -10.45 -10.29
C PRO A 232 0.73 -9.78 -11.50
N SER A 233 1.38 -8.76 -12.06
CA SER A 233 0.92 -8.07 -13.27
C SER A 233 0.86 -8.99 -14.49
N VAL A 234 1.73 -10.00 -14.53
CA VAL A 234 1.72 -11.07 -15.53
C VAL A 234 0.82 -12.21 -15.03
N PRO A 235 -0.28 -12.55 -15.74
CA PRO A 235 -1.14 -13.66 -15.36
C PRO A 235 -0.39 -14.99 -15.40
N SER A 236 -0.53 -15.82 -14.35
CA SER A 236 0.09 -17.16 -14.24
C SER A 236 1.59 -17.17 -14.54
N PRO A 237 2.42 -16.42 -13.79
CA PRO A 237 3.85 -16.36 -14.05
C PRO A 237 4.50 -17.72 -13.76
N THR A 238 5.34 -18.18 -14.67
CA THR A 238 6.17 -19.39 -14.53
C THR A 238 7.50 -19.09 -13.84
N SER A 239 7.87 -17.81 -13.72
CA SER A 239 9.07 -17.35 -13.01
C SER A 239 8.84 -15.99 -12.35
N SER A 240 9.49 -15.75 -11.21
CA SER A 240 9.48 -14.44 -10.52
C SER A 240 10.12 -13.32 -11.34
N SER A 241 10.97 -13.66 -12.30
CA SER A 241 11.58 -12.67 -13.21
C SER A 241 10.57 -12.00 -14.14
N GLN A 242 9.43 -12.64 -14.43
CA GLN A 242 8.41 -12.10 -15.34
C GLN A 242 7.66 -10.89 -14.77
N TRP A 243 7.66 -10.74 -13.44
CA TRP A 243 6.96 -9.66 -12.73
C TRP A 243 7.88 -8.98 -11.70
N SER A 244 9.19 -9.03 -11.93
CA SER A 244 10.20 -8.41 -11.07
C SER A 244 10.05 -6.89 -10.94
N GLY A 245 9.55 -6.25 -12.00
CA GLY A 245 9.24 -4.82 -12.06
C GLY A 245 8.00 -4.40 -11.28
N ASP A 246 7.18 -5.34 -10.80
CA ASP A 246 6.06 -4.98 -9.93
C ASP A 246 6.58 -4.38 -8.61
N GLY A 247 5.72 -3.67 -7.89
CA GLY A 247 6.08 -3.05 -6.63
C GLY A 247 5.41 -1.71 -6.46
N PHE A 248 5.46 -1.18 -5.24
CA PHE A 248 4.79 0.07 -4.89
C PHE A 248 5.72 0.93 -4.05
N VAL A 249 6.69 1.55 -4.73
CA VAL A 249 7.73 2.39 -4.13
C VAL A 249 8.02 3.59 -5.03
N PRO A 250 8.38 4.76 -4.48
CA PRO A 250 8.48 5.04 -3.04
C PRO A 250 7.09 5.21 -2.39
N LEU A 251 7.01 4.95 -1.08
CA LEU A 251 5.78 5.16 -0.30
C LEU A 251 5.57 6.63 0.09
N PHE A 252 6.64 7.42 0.13
CA PHE A 252 6.56 8.86 0.33
C PHE A 252 7.79 9.57 -0.25
N VAL A 253 7.64 10.88 -0.50
CA VAL A 253 8.73 11.81 -0.82
C VAL A 253 8.62 13.00 0.12
N THR A 254 9.76 13.50 0.60
CA THR A 254 9.83 14.62 1.55
C THR A 254 10.38 15.88 0.90
N PHE A 255 9.79 17.01 1.29
CA PHE A 255 10.09 18.34 0.82
C PHE A 255 10.53 19.16 2.05
N GLU A 256 11.83 19.42 2.18
CA GLU A 256 12.40 20.15 3.32
C GLU A 256 12.38 21.67 3.12
N ARG A 257 12.42 22.46 4.19
CA ARG A 257 12.45 23.93 4.07
C ARG A 257 13.73 24.40 3.35
N SER A 258 13.56 25.35 2.43
CA SER A 258 14.61 25.91 1.56
C SER A 258 15.82 26.50 2.28
N GLU A 259 15.62 27.07 3.47
CA GLU A 259 16.66 27.67 4.31
C GLU A 259 17.59 26.65 5.00
N ARG A 260 17.20 25.36 5.01
CA ARG A 260 18.03 24.30 5.58
C ARG A 260 18.96 23.72 4.51
N LEU A 261 20.05 23.11 4.97
CA LEU A 261 20.98 22.32 4.17
C LEU A 261 20.26 21.09 3.59
N ALA A 262 19.44 21.30 2.56
CA ALA A 262 19.32 20.32 1.49
C ALA A 262 20.77 20.01 1.10
N LEU A 263 21.23 18.79 1.36
CA LEU A 263 22.61 18.39 1.09
C LEU A 263 23.03 18.90 -0.29
N ARG A 264 24.33 19.19 -0.42
CA ARG A 264 24.93 19.63 -1.68
C ARG A 264 24.85 18.46 -2.68
N GLU A 265 23.70 18.33 -3.31
CA GLU A 265 23.52 17.50 -4.49
C GLU A 265 24.52 18.01 -5.53
N THR A 266 25.31 17.10 -6.07
CA THR A 266 26.20 17.46 -7.18
C THR A 266 25.35 17.94 -8.36
N PRO A 267 25.88 18.75 -9.29
CA PRO A 267 25.13 19.25 -10.45
C PRO A 267 24.42 18.17 -11.29
N ALA A 268 24.79 16.90 -11.14
CA ALA A 268 24.15 15.75 -11.80
C ALA A 268 22.90 15.19 -11.07
N THR A 269 22.61 15.59 -9.84
CA THR A 269 21.57 14.97 -8.97
C THR A 269 20.63 16.00 -8.31
N ILE A 270 20.49 17.21 -8.87
CA ILE A 270 19.74 18.30 -8.22
C ILE A 270 18.23 18.02 -8.29
N ASP A 271 17.64 17.61 -7.17
CA ASP A 271 16.21 17.48 -6.97
C ASP A 271 15.65 18.78 -6.39
N ARG A 272 15.29 19.71 -7.28
CA ARG A 272 14.73 21.03 -6.93
C ARG A 272 13.42 20.93 -6.13
N PHE A 273 12.76 19.77 -6.13
CA PHE A 273 11.49 19.59 -5.45
C PHE A 273 11.68 19.04 -4.04
N LYS A 274 12.85 18.56 -3.62
CA LYS A 274 13.11 18.30 -2.18
C LYS A 274 13.21 19.57 -1.33
N ARG A 275 12.95 20.75 -1.91
CA ARG A 275 12.93 22.05 -1.24
C ARG A 275 11.53 22.66 -1.32
N ALA A 276 10.86 22.75 -0.18
CA ALA A 276 9.71 23.62 0.02
C ALA A 276 10.18 25.04 0.35
N TYR A 277 9.57 26.05 -0.27
CA TYR A 277 10.00 27.44 -0.09
C TYR A 277 9.84 27.91 1.35
N GLU A 278 8.70 27.58 1.98
CA GLU A 278 8.34 28.04 3.32
C GLU A 278 8.15 26.88 4.31
N ARG A 279 7.22 25.96 4.03
CA ARG A 279 6.81 24.91 4.96
C ARG A 279 7.14 23.51 4.44
N PRO A 280 7.84 22.67 5.22
CA PRO A 280 8.14 21.32 4.80
C PRO A 280 6.89 20.42 4.80
N PHE A 281 6.83 19.49 3.84
CA PHE A 281 5.69 18.58 3.67
C PHE A 281 6.12 17.25 3.03
N TYR A 282 5.19 16.32 2.93
CA TYR A 282 5.36 15.03 2.27
C TYR A 282 4.29 14.81 1.20
N PHE A 283 4.69 14.13 0.13
CA PHE A 283 3.75 13.32 -0.64
C PHE A 283 3.78 11.89 -0.11
N ILE A 284 2.62 11.30 0.17
CA ILE A 284 2.48 9.96 0.72
C ILE A 284 1.51 9.18 -0.16
N TRP A 285 1.84 7.94 -0.49
CA TRP A 285 1.00 7.04 -1.28
C TRP A 285 0.69 5.78 -0.50
N TRP A 286 -0.59 5.41 -0.46
CA TRP A 286 -1.01 4.12 0.06
C TRP A 286 -1.45 3.17 -1.07
N PRO A 287 -1.22 1.85 -0.94
CA PRO A 287 -1.66 0.87 -1.92
C PRO A 287 -3.18 0.89 -2.06
N ASP A 288 -3.69 1.07 -3.29
CA ASP A 288 -5.12 1.11 -3.58
C ASP A 288 -5.71 -0.30 -3.64
N PRO A 289 -6.65 -0.69 -2.75
CA PRO A 289 -7.25 -2.02 -2.79
C PRO A 289 -8.02 -2.33 -4.07
N THR A 290 -8.39 -1.32 -4.86
CA THR A 290 -9.10 -1.48 -6.14
C THR A 290 -8.19 -1.62 -7.34
N ALA A 291 -6.87 -1.37 -7.19
CA ALA A 291 -5.92 -1.65 -8.25
C ALA A 291 -5.81 -3.17 -8.46
N ARG A 292 -5.83 -3.62 -9.72
CA ARG A 292 -5.77 -5.07 -10.02
C ARG A 292 -4.43 -5.71 -9.66
N HIS A 293 -3.34 -4.96 -9.82
CA HIS A 293 -1.97 -5.39 -9.54
C HIS A 293 -1.08 -4.17 -9.34
N LEU A 294 0.11 -4.37 -8.77
CA LEU A 294 1.11 -3.33 -8.58
C LEU A 294 2.16 -3.35 -9.69
N GLY A 295 1.70 -3.34 -10.94
CA GLY A 295 2.56 -3.45 -12.12
C GLY A 295 3.54 -2.30 -12.27
N ALA A 296 4.66 -2.54 -12.96
CA ALA A 296 5.66 -1.51 -13.24
C ALA A 296 5.04 -0.31 -13.99
N VAL A 297 5.34 0.90 -13.55
CA VAL A 297 5.02 2.13 -14.28
C VAL A 297 6.32 2.80 -14.66
N ALA A 298 6.48 3.06 -15.95
CA ALA A 298 7.69 3.67 -16.47
C ALA A 298 7.80 5.12 -15.98
N ASN A 299 9.02 5.48 -15.62
CA ASN A 299 9.37 6.86 -15.37
C ASN A 299 9.61 7.58 -16.70
N THR A 300 8.77 8.55 -17.03
CA THR A 300 8.81 9.25 -18.33
C THR A 300 9.60 10.56 -18.31
N PHE A 301 10.05 11.02 -17.13
CA PHE A 301 10.81 12.25 -17.00
C PHE A 301 12.32 12.00 -17.06
N ALA A 302 13.06 13.01 -17.54
CA ALA A 302 14.52 12.97 -17.58
C ALA A 302 15.10 12.87 -16.16
N SER A 303 16.30 12.32 -16.01
CA SER A 303 16.93 12.17 -14.69
C SER A 303 17.29 13.48 -13.99
N SER A 304 17.39 14.56 -14.77
CA SER A 304 17.54 15.92 -14.25
C SER A 304 16.21 16.57 -13.84
N ASP A 305 15.08 15.96 -14.20
CA ASP A 305 13.76 16.46 -13.82
C ASP A 305 13.39 15.91 -12.43
N PRO A 306 13.13 16.79 -11.46
CA PRO A 306 12.80 16.40 -10.09
C PRO A 306 11.58 15.49 -9.97
N ARG A 307 10.63 15.60 -10.91
CA ARG A 307 9.42 14.75 -10.92
C ARG A 307 9.77 13.29 -11.17
N GLN A 308 10.95 12.99 -11.68
CA GLN A 308 11.46 11.63 -11.79
C GLN A 308 11.42 10.89 -10.43
N ALA A 309 11.54 11.57 -9.29
CA ALA A 309 11.54 10.86 -8.01
C ALA A 309 10.20 10.15 -7.68
N TYR A 310 9.08 10.57 -8.27
CA TYR A 310 7.76 10.08 -7.89
C TYR A 310 6.71 10.03 -9.01
N ASN A 311 6.99 10.50 -10.23
CA ASN A 311 6.01 10.51 -11.32
C ASN A 311 5.47 9.11 -11.67
N HIS A 312 6.26 8.06 -11.48
CA HIS A 312 5.80 6.70 -11.68
C HIS A 312 4.76 6.30 -10.64
N MET A 313 4.62 7.02 -9.51
CA MET A 313 3.53 6.86 -8.55
C MET A 313 2.26 7.64 -8.95
N ALA A 314 2.35 8.57 -9.91
CA ALA A 314 1.21 9.33 -10.37
C ALA A 314 0.18 8.38 -11.03
N GLY A 315 -1.07 8.48 -10.60
CA GLY A 315 -2.17 7.65 -11.12
C GLY A 315 -2.12 6.17 -10.71
N ARG A 316 -1.19 5.76 -9.84
CA ARG A 316 -1.13 4.36 -9.34
C ARG A 316 -2.10 4.08 -8.19
N THR A 317 -2.57 5.12 -7.52
CA THR A 317 -3.47 5.01 -6.37
C THR A 317 -4.35 6.25 -6.29
N ALA A 318 -5.59 6.09 -5.86
CA ALA A 318 -6.43 7.21 -5.43
C ALA A 318 -6.02 7.74 -4.04
N PHE A 319 -5.27 6.96 -3.25
CA PHE A 319 -4.82 7.30 -1.90
C PHE A 319 -3.46 8.01 -1.93
N MET A 320 -3.46 9.23 -2.46
CA MET A 320 -2.32 10.15 -2.42
C MET A 320 -2.62 11.32 -1.47
N PHE A 321 -1.67 11.60 -0.58
CA PHE A 321 -1.80 12.64 0.44
C PHE A 321 -0.68 13.68 0.30
N THR A 322 -1.04 14.94 0.54
CA THR A 322 -0.07 16.00 0.81
C THR A 322 -0.17 16.34 2.30
N VAL A 323 0.88 16.04 3.05
CA VAL A 323 0.87 16.16 4.51
C VAL A 323 1.93 17.16 4.96
N PRO A 324 1.57 18.27 5.63
CA PRO A 324 2.55 19.17 6.22
C PRO A 324 3.32 18.46 7.34
N MET A 325 4.62 18.67 7.41
CA MET A 325 5.46 18.11 8.47
C MET A 325 5.15 18.74 9.83
N PHE A 326 4.69 19.99 9.84
CA PHE A 326 4.25 20.71 11.04
C PHE A 326 2.86 21.34 10.79
N PRO A 327 1.78 20.56 10.94
CA PRO A 327 0.42 21.02 10.64
C PRO A 327 -0.05 22.19 11.51
N ALA A 328 0.44 22.26 12.75
CA ALA A 328 0.07 23.27 13.73
C ALA A 328 0.83 24.61 13.60
N LEU A 329 1.83 24.71 12.72
CA LEU A 329 2.66 25.92 12.52
C LEU A 329 2.18 26.76 11.36
#